data_AF-A0A2V6PEJ5-F1
#
_entry.id   AF-A0A2V6PEJ5-F1
#
_cell.length_a   1.000
_cell.length_b   1.000
_cell.length_c   1.000
_cell.angle_alpha   90.00
_cell.angle_beta   90.00
_cell.angle_gamma   90.00
#
_symmetry.space_group_name_H-M   'P 1'
#
loop_
_entity.id
_entity.type
_entity.pdbx_description
1 polymer ?
#
loop_
_entity_poly.entity_id
_entity_poly.type
_entity_poly.pdbx_seq_one_letter_code
_entity_poly.pdbx_strand_id
1 'polypeptide(L)'
;MPSWDRVGVATVGKCKGTVEALEKADLVVCLHIPLFTKWLARVRAAGTRVLMVIDGPDDLERLMSPPGLKHAVIHAEQRLANARTMRVVSDAGTDLTVRCGEYPVMAQYGFADLPGRFDHWGAGMVHTFPNEGSASGVVVIAPGDIVVLPYCRYVHDEIRLHISGGFIRKIDGGLDAKLMSDWLDDNRQSLEDMDGHAVSHLGWGLNPQARWYDIALHGDEPARHHAGARAFAGNFLFSTGPNTQGGGTRATKGHYDVPMRDCTVMLDGDVVVERGRLVDRAMIGRRVER
;
A
#
# COMPACT_ATOMS: atom_id res chain seq x y z
N MET A 1 8.06 4.33 18.26
CA MET A 1 6.92 3.58 17.68
C MET A 1 7.49 2.34 17.00
N PRO A 2 6.82 1.17 16.98
CA PRO A 2 7.41 -0.01 16.35
C PRO A 2 7.73 0.31 14.90
N SER A 3 8.98 0.06 14.57
CA SER A 3 9.65 0.52 13.37
C SER A 3 9.13 -0.23 12.14
N TRP A 4 9.11 0.49 11.02
CA TRP A 4 8.63 0.03 9.72
C TRP A 4 9.37 -1.21 9.17
N ASP A 5 10.48 -1.62 9.80
CA ASP A 5 11.26 -2.85 9.55
C ASP A 5 10.69 -4.09 10.29
N ARG A 6 9.62 -3.95 11.08
CA ARG A 6 9.00 -5.06 11.85
C ARG A 6 7.55 -5.36 11.48
N VAL A 7 7.13 -5.00 10.27
CA VAL A 7 5.82 -5.38 9.72
C VAL A 7 5.63 -6.90 9.78
N GLY A 8 4.44 -7.37 10.20
CA GLY A 8 4.15 -8.79 10.40
C GLY A 8 4.68 -9.41 11.70
N VAL A 9 5.45 -8.69 12.52
CA VAL A 9 5.95 -9.22 13.81
C VAL A 9 4.88 -9.11 14.90
N ALA A 10 4.44 -10.25 15.43
CA ALA A 10 3.44 -10.29 16.50
C ALA A 10 4.04 -9.85 17.85
N THR A 11 3.82 -8.59 18.23
CA THR A 11 4.13 -8.08 19.57
C THR A 11 2.95 -8.32 20.53
N VAL A 12 1.73 -7.98 20.09
CA VAL A 12 0.49 -8.09 20.89
C VAL A 12 0.07 -9.54 21.14
N GLY A 13 0.15 -10.39 20.11
CA GLY A 13 -0.30 -11.79 20.18
C GLY A 13 0.50 -12.70 21.13
N LYS A 14 1.58 -12.20 21.75
CA LYS A 14 2.41 -12.95 22.71
C LYS A 14 1.93 -12.80 24.16
N CYS A 15 1.15 -11.77 24.47
CA CYS A 15 0.65 -11.54 25.81
C CYS A 15 -0.60 -12.40 26.08
N LYS A 16 -0.52 -13.29 27.07
CA LYS A 16 -1.60 -14.23 27.42
C LYS A 16 -2.90 -13.47 27.70
N GLY A 17 -4.00 -13.89 27.09
CA GLY A 17 -5.32 -13.29 27.29
C GLY A 17 -5.58 -11.99 26.52
N THR A 18 -4.55 -11.40 25.89
CA THR A 18 -4.71 -10.11 25.20
C THR A 18 -5.55 -10.24 23.94
N VAL A 19 -5.34 -11.29 23.13
CA VAL A 19 -6.13 -11.48 21.91
C VAL A 19 -7.60 -11.75 22.25
N GLU A 20 -7.86 -12.54 23.28
CA GLU A 20 -9.21 -12.83 23.79
C GLU A 20 -9.90 -11.56 24.32
N ALA A 21 -9.14 -10.64 24.92
CA ALA A 21 -9.68 -9.35 25.35
C ALA A 21 -10.01 -8.45 24.15
N LEU A 22 -9.15 -8.43 23.13
CA LEU A 22 -9.39 -7.65 21.91
C LEU A 22 -10.61 -8.16 21.13
N GLU A 23 -10.82 -9.49 21.04
CA GLU A 23 -12.00 -10.10 20.40
C GLU A 23 -13.33 -9.70 21.05
N LYS A 24 -13.31 -9.24 22.31
CA LYS A 24 -14.51 -8.79 23.03
C LYS A 24 -14.80 -7.30 22.88
N ALA A 25 -13.90 -6.55 22.23
CA ALA A 25 -14.10 -5.12 22.00
C ALA A 25 -14.92 -4.88 20.72
N ASP A 26 -15.72 -3.81 20.72
CA ASP A 26 -16.43 -3.36 19.52
C ASP A 26 -15.48 -2.67 18.51
N LEU A 27 -14.46 -1.98 19.03
CA LEU A 27 -13.45 -1.26 18.27
C LEU A 27 -12.11 -1.31 19.01
N VAL A 28 -11.06 -1.64 18.28
CA VAL A 28 -9.67 -1.53 18.73
C VAL A 28 -9.00 -0.39 17.98
N VAL A 29 -8.50 0.60 18.73
CA VAL A 29 -7.64 1.66 18.20
C VAL A 29 -6.19 1.20 18.32
N CYS A 30 -5.53 0.98 17.19
CA CYS A 30 -4.18 0.45 17.13
C CYS A 30 -3.18 1.58 16.88
N LEU A 31 -2.37 1.90 17.90
CA LEU A 31 -1.33 2.94 17.85
C LEU A 31 0.02 2.40 17.37
N HIS A 32 -0.03 1.33 16.58
CA HIS A 32 1.11 0.72 15.92
C HIS A 32 0.65 0.02 14.64
N ILE A 33 1.58 -0.44 13.81
CA ILE A 33 1.27 -1.17 12.59
C ILE A 33 0.90 -2.64 12.94
N PRO A 34 -0.34 -3.12 12.70
CA PRO A 34 -0.76 -4.48 13.00
C PRO A 34 -0.79 -5.40 11.76
N LEU A 35 -0.43 -4.87 10.59
CA LEU A 35 -0.56 -5.52 9.29
C LEU A 35 0.22 -6.84 9.23
N PHE A 36 -0.31 -7.79 8.45
CA PHE A 36 0.24 -9.14 8.26
C PHE A 36 0.36 -10.01 9.53
N THR A 37 -0.29 -9.64 10.63
CA THR A 37 -0.24 -10.42 11.88
C THR A 37 -1.43 -11.37 12.04
N LYS A 38 -1.18 -12.56 12.61
CA LYS A 38 -2.23 -13.56 12.89
C LYS A 38 -3.28 -13.07 13.88
N TRP A 39 -2.88 -12.26 14.87
CA TRP A 39 -3.82 -11.74 15.86
C TRP A 39 -4.81 -10.76 15.24
N LEU A 40 -4.37 -9.93 14.28
CA LEU A 40 -5.26 -9.00 13.59
C LEU A 40 -6.35 -9.76 12.82
N ALA A 41 -5.96 -10.82 12.10
CA ALA A 41 -6.91 -11.67 11.39
C ALA A 41 -7.94 -12.30 12.35
N ARG A 42 -7.49 -12.84 13.49
CA ARG A 42 -8.34 -13.45 14.52
C ARG A 42 -9.33 -12.46 15.14
N VAL A 43 -8.85 -11.29 15.57
CA VAL A 43 -9.69 -10.22 16.15
C VAL A 43 -10.76 -9.75 15.17
N ARG A 44 -10.39 -9.53 13.90
CA ARG A 44 -11.34 -9.15 12.85
C ARG A 44 -12.38 -10.23 12.57
N ALA A 45 -11.98 -11.50 12.56
CA ALA A 45 -12.89 -12.63 12.35
C ALA A 45 -13.93 -12.77 13.48
N ALA A 46 -13.61 -12.32 14.69
CA ALA A 46 -14.56 -12.23 15.81
C ALA A 46 -15.57 -11.08 15.68
N GLY A 47 -15.46 -10.23 14.65
CA GLY A 47 -16.34 -9.10 14.40
C GLY A 47 -15.83 -7.76 14.96
N THR A 48 -14.74 -7.77 15.72
CA THR A 48 -14.11 -6.55 16.23
C THR A 48 -13.58 -5.67 15.10
N ARG A 49 -13.92 -4.39 15.14
CA ARG A 49 -13.41 -3.37 14.22
C ARG A 49 -12.02 -2.95 14.65
N VAL A 50 -11.14 -2.63 13.71
CA VAL A 50 -9.78 -2.19 14.01
C VAL A 50 -9.46 -0.91 13.23
N LEU A 51 -9.12 0.16 13.94
CA LEU A 51 -8.67 1.42 13.34
C LEU A 51 -7.20 1.64 13.69
N MET A 52 -6.34 1.61 12.68
CA MET A 52 -4.94 1.99 12.82
C MET A 52 -4.81 3.51 12.83
N VAL A 53 -4.07 4.05 13.80
CA VAL A 53 -3.78 5.48 13.97
C VAL A 53 -2.30 5.61 14.33
N ILE A 54 -1.47 5.98 13.36
CA ILE A 54 0.00 5.98 13.51
C ILE A 54 0.65 7.35 13.25
N ASP A 55 -0.07 8.30 12.64
CA ASP A 55 0.44 9.64 12.42
C ASP A 55 0.17 10.57 13.62
N GLY A 56 0.88 11.71 13.66
CA GLY A 56 0.71 12.74 14.68
C GLY A 56 -0.59 13.56 14.49
N PRO A 57 -1.04 14.31 15.51
CA PRO A 57 -2.32 15.03 15.48
C PRO A 57 -2.52 15.94 14.26
N ASP A 58 -1.51 16.75 13.89
CA ASP A 58 -1.61 17.69 12.75
C ASP A 58 -1.80 16.95 11.41
N ASP A 59 -1.12 15.81 11.26
CA ASP A 59 -1.26 14.93 10.10
C ASP A 59 -2.65 14.27 10.08
N LEU A 60 -3.11 13.79 11.23
CA LEU A 60 -4.45 13.19 11.37
C LEU A 60 -5.57 14.19 11.09
N GLU A 61 -5.45 15.43 11.58
CA GLU A 61 -6.40 16.51 11.29
C GLU A 61 -6.50 16.74 9.80
N ARG A 62 -5.36 16.97 9.14
CA ARG A 62 -5.27 17.17 7.70
C ARG A 62 -5.85 15.99 6.93
N LEU A 63 -5.41 14.76 7.24
CA LEU A 63 -5.72 13.55 6.49
C LEU A 63 -7.12 12.99 6.76
N MET A 64 -7.86 13.55 7.72
CA MET A 64 -9.18 13.06 8.08
C MET A 64 -10.11 12.98 6.86
N SER A 65 -10.78 11.82 6.75
CA SER A 65 -11.63 11.44 5.61
C SER A 65 -12.65 12.53 5.27
N PRO A 66 -12.55 13.17 4.09
CA PRO A 66 -13.52 14.19 3.68
C PRO A 66 -14.84 13.55 3.24
N PRO A 67 -15.95 14.32 3.24
CA PRO A 67 -17.23 13.86 2.71
C PRO A 67 -17.10 13.29 1.30
N GLY A 68 -17.69 12.12 1.07
CA GLY A 68 -17.65 11.43 -0.21
C GLY A 68 -16.46 10.51 -0.44
N LEU A 69 -15.36 10.59 0.34
CA LEU A 69 -14.20 9.72 0.15
C LEU A 69 -14.56 8.24 0.26
N LYS A 70 -15.38 7.85 1.25
CA LYS A 70 -15.86 6.46 1.39
C LYS A 70 -16.58 5.99 0.14
N HIS A 71 -17.47 6.79 -0.44
CA HIS A 71 -18.19 6.41 -1.67
C HIS A 71 -17.24 6.25 -2.86
N ALA A 72 -16.28 7.16 -3.00
CA ALA A 72 -15.26 7.09 -4.04
C ALA A 72 -14.39 5.83 -3.93
N VAL A 73 -13.95 5.48 -2.72
CA VAL A 73 -13.15 4.29 -2.45
C VAL A 73 -13.95 3.00 -2.68
N ILE A 74 -15.22 2.94 -2.27
CA ILE A 74 -16.08 1.76 -2.53
C ILE A 74 -16.35 1.60 -4.02
N HIS A 75 -16.56 2.69 -4.76
CA HIS A 75 -16.68 2.63 -6.23
C HIS A 75 -15.40 2.09 -6.88
N ALA A 76 -14.23 2.60 -6.46
CA ALA A 76 -12.94 2.11 -6.92
C ALA A 76 -12.72 0.62 -6.59
N GLU A 77 -13.14 0.17 -5.40
CA GLU A 77 -13.09 -1.23 -4.97
C GLU A 77 -13.91 -2.12 -5.90
N GLN A 78 -15.14 -1.72 -6.23
CA GLN A 78 -16.02 -2.45 -7.15
C GLN A 78 -15.44 -2.52 -8.56
N ARG A 79 -14.88 -1.42 -9.07
CA ARG A 79 -14.20 -1.39 -10.37
C ARG A 79 -13.03 -2.39 -10.39
N LEU A 80 -12.17 -2.36 -9.37
CA LEU A 80 -11.02 -3.26 -9.27
C LEU A 80 -11.41 -4.72 -9.08
N ALA A 81 -12.46 -5.00 -8.29
CA ALA A 81 -12.94 -6.36 -8.03
C ALA A 81 -13.51 -7.03 -9.29
N ASN A 82 -14.09 -6.25 -10.20
CA ASN A 82 -14.62 -6.73 -11.47
C ASN A 82 -13.56 -6.86 -12.56
N ALA A 83 -12.40 -6.22 -12.40
CA ALA A 83 -11.34 -6.23 -13.39
C ALA A 83 -10.71 -7.62 -13.57
N ARG A 84 -10.22 -7.92 -14.77
CA ARG A 84 -9.45 -9.16 -15.05
C ARG A 84 -7.99 -8.88 -15.35
N THR A 85 -7.69 -7.69 -15.85
CA THR A 85 -6.34 -7.22 -16.14
C THR A 85 -6.18 -5.80 -15.64
N MET A 86 -5.04 -5.50 -15.01
CA MET A 86 -4.59 -4.13 -14.78
C MET A 86 -3.32 -3.90 -15.59
N ARG A 87 -3.28 -2.78 -16.34
CA ARG A 87 -2.08 -2.31 -17.03
C ARG A 87 -1.71 -0.93 -16.53
N VAL A 88 -0.43 -0.71 -16.28
CA VAL A 88 0.11 0.55 -15.79
C VAL A 88 1.20 1.02 -16.72
N VAL A 89 1.14 2.28 -17.15
CA VAL A 89 2.15 2.89 -18.02
C VAL A 89 2.57 4.26 -17.51
N SER A 90 3.79 4.70 -17.82
CA SER A 90 4.24 6.08 -17.56
C SER A 90 5.24 6.55 -18.61
N ASP A 91 5.42 7.87 -18.73
CA ASP A 91 6.43 8.46 -19.63
C ASP A 91 7.87 8.11 -19.19
N ALA A 92 8.08 7.79 -17.91
CA ALA A 92 9.38 7.30 -17.40
C ALA A 92 9.74 5.90 -17.94
N GLY A 93 8.78 5.20 -18.54
CA GLY A 93 8.99 3.89 -19.15
C GLY A 93 8.45 2.72 -18.35
N THR A 94 7.59 2.96 -17.35
CA THR A 94 6.76 1.89 -16.79
C THR A 94 5.84 1.35 -17.87
N ASP A 95 5.79 0.02 -18.00
CA ASP A 95 4.78 -0.74 -18.74
C ASP A 95 4.64 -2.09 -18.05
N LEU A 96 3.72 -2.15 -17.09
CA LEU A 96 3.45 -3.32 -16.26
C LEU A 96 2.06 -3.84 -16.58
N THR A 97 1.93 -5.15 -16.79
CA THR A 97 0.64 -5.83 -16.88
C THR A 97 0.53 -6.91 -15.82
N VAL A 98 -0.64 -7.00 -15.18
CA VAL A 98 -0.98 -8.03 -14.19
C VAL A 98 -2.37 -8.59 -14.46
N ARG A 99 -2.62 -9.84 -14.05
CA ARG A 99 -3.98 -10.42 -14.01
C ARG A 99 -4.58 -10.23 -12.61
N CYS A 100 -5.89 -10.07 -12.55
CA CYS A 100 -6.65 -9.86 -11.32
C CYS A 100 -7.73 -10.94 -11.15
N GLY A 101 -8.21 -11.11 -9.93
CA GLY A 101 -9.36 -11.97 -9.58
C GLY A 101 -9.04 -13.15 -8.66
N GLU A 102 -7.77 -13.50 -8.45
CA GLU A 102 -7.38 -14.52 -7.47
C GLU A 102 -7.50 -14.01 -6.02
N TYR A 103 -7.14 -12.74 -5.81
CA TYR A 103 -7.09 -12.12 -4.49
C TYR A 103 -8.19 -11.06 -4.30
N PRO A 104 -8.67 -10.88 -3.05
CA PRO A 104 -9.68 -9.87 -2.75
C PRO A 104 -9.12 -8.46 -2.93
N VAL A 105 -10.03 -7.50 -3.15
CA VAL A 105 -9.70 -6.08 -3.10
C VAL A 105 -9.80 -5.57 -1.67
N MET A 106 -8.87 -4.69 -1.30
CA MET A 106 -8.83 -4.01 -0.03
C MET A 106 -9.08 -2.52 -0.23
N ALA A 107 -10.08 -2.01 0.48
CA ALA A 107 -10.46 -0.60 0.51
C ALA A 107 -10.15 0.01 1.87
N GLN A 108 -9.50 1.18 1.89
CA GLN A 108 -9.27 1.98 3.09
C GLN A 108 -9.80 3.38 2.87
N TYR A 109 -10.69 3.86 3.74
CA TYR A 109 -11.34 5.17 3.63
C TYR A 109 -11.28 6.00 4.92
N GLY A 110 -10.46 5.58 5.88
CA GLY A 110 -10.11 6.40 7.04
C GLY A 110 -10.79 6.01 8.35
N PHE A 111 -11.74 5.06 8.34
CA PHE A 111 -12.49 4.68 9.55
C PHE A 111 -13.07 3.27 9.47
N ALA A 112 -13.17 2.61 10.62
CA ALA A 112 -13.67 1.24 10.74
C ALA A 112 -15.12 1.23 11.26
N ASP A 113 -16.09 1.26 10.35
CA ASP A 113 -17.53 1.38 10.64
C ASP A 113 -18.34 0.08 10.48
N LEU A 114 -17.79 -0.94 9.81
CA LEU A 114 -18.43 -2.25 9.62
C LEU A 114 -17.80 -3.30 10.54
N PRO A 115 -18.55 -4.31 11.04
CA PRO A 115 -18.00 -5.42 11.82
C PRO A 115 -16.81 -6.09 11.13
N GLY A 116 -15.75 -6.39 11.88
CA GLY A 116 -14.52 -7.04 11.38
C GLY A 116 -13.67 -6.16 10.44
N ARG A 117 -14.08 -4.92 10.17
CA ARG A 117 -13.37 -4.00 9.28
C ARG A 117 -12.06 -3.55 9.92
N PHE A 118 -10.99 -3.63 9.13
CA PHE A 118 -9.76 -2.88 9.37
C PHE A 118 -9.79 -1.61 8.51
N ASP A 119 -9.41 -0.48 9.09
CA ASP A 119 -9.10 0.72 8.33
C ASP A 119 -7.94 1.48 9.00
N HIS A 120 -7.46 2.51 8.31
CA HIS A 120 -6.34 3.32 8.72
C HIS A 120 -6.73 4.79 8.60
N TRP A 121 -6.72 5.51 9.72
CA TRP A 121 -6.95 6.96 9.71
C TRP A 121 -5.92 7.62 8.79
N GLY A 122 -6.42 8.36 7.81
CA GLY A 122 -5.60 9.13 6.89
C GLY A 122 -5.19 8.41 5.61
N ALA A 123 -5.66 7.16 5.45
CA ALA A 123 -5.66 6.46 4.18
C ALA A 123 -6.74 7.03 3.21
N GLY A 124 -7.21 6.22 2.27
CA GLY A 124 -8.05 6.64 1.16
C GLY A 124 -7.49 6.06 -0.12
N MET A 125 -7.53 4.74 -0.24
CA MET A 125 -6.91 4.01 -1.34
C MET A 125 -7.61 2.66 -1.54
N VAL A 126 -7.41 2.08 -2.72
CA VAL A 126 -7.76 0.69 -3.02
C VAL A 126 -6.51 -0.05 -3.50
N HIS A 127 -6.40 -1.33 -3.16
CA HIS A 127 -5.37 -2.21 -3.69
C HIS A 127 -5.85 -3.66 -3.73
N THR A 128 -5.20 -4.45 -4.58
CA THR A 128 -5.33 -5.92 -4.63
C THR A 128 -3.94 -6.52 -4.81
N PHE A 129 -3.86 -7.84 -4.93
CA PHE A 129 -2.66 -8.55 -5.32
C PHE A 129 -2.85 -9.12 -6.74
N PRO A 130 -1.80 -9.13 -7.58
CA PRO A 130 -1.87 -9.78 -8.88
C PRO A 130 -2.08 -11.29 -8.69
N ASN A 131 -2.75 -11.95 -9.62
CA ASN A 131 -2.79 -13.41 -9.66
C ASN A 131 -1.36 -13.94 -9.67
N GLU A 132 -1.12 -15.07 -9.00
CA GLU A 132 0.23 -15.57 -8.79
C GLU A 132 0.97 -15.79 -10.11
N GLY A 133 2.22 -15.33 -10.14
CA GLY A 133 3.08 -15.40 -11.33
C GLY A 133 2.64 -14.56 -12.53
N SER A 134 1.55 -13.79 -12.44
CA SER A 134 0.98 -13.10 -13.61
C SER A 134 1.64 -11.76 -13.95
N ALA A 135 2.34 -11.12 -13.00
CA ALA A 135 2.94 -9.83 -13.23
C ALA A 135 4.12 -9.93 -14.21
N SER A 136 4.12 -9.07 -15.23
CA SER A 136 5.18 -9.01 -16.23
C SER A 136 5.29 -7.61 -16.85
N GLY A 137 6.52 -7.17 -17.09
CA GLY A 137 6.81 -5.89 -17.72
C GLY A 137 7.98 -5.17 -17.08
N VAL A 138 7.96 -3.84 -17.16
CA VAL A 138 8.95 -2.95 -16.55
C VAL A 138 8.25 -1.97 -15.62
N VAL A 139 8.80 -1.77 -14.43
CA VAL A 139 8.40 -0.69 -13.52
C VAL A 139 9.57 0.26 -13.35
N VAL A 140 9.35 1.54 -13.61
CA VAL A 140 10.35 2.60 -13.45
C VAL A 140 9.90 3.49 -12.31
N ILE A 141 10.57 3.36 -11.16
CA ILE A 141 10.41 4.25 -10.02
C ILE A 141 11.30 5.47 -10.29
N ALA A 142 10.67 6.62 -10.48
CA ALA A 142 11.33 7.83 -10.96
C ALA A 142 11.70 8.78 -9.81
N PRO A 143 12.66 9.71 -10.02
CA PRO A 143 12.93 10.76 -9.06
C PRO A 143 11.66 11.54 -8.67
N GLY A 144 11.45 11.71 -7.37
CA GLY A 144 10.24 12.30 -6.82
C GLY A 144 9.14 11.30 -6.45
N ASP A 145 9.22 10.03 -6.85
CA ASP A 145 8.42 8.97 -6.21
C ASP A 145 8.84 8.81 -4.74
N ILE A 146 8.01 8.16 -3.93
CA ILE A 146 8.27 8.01 -2.49
C ILE A 146 8.50 6.53 -2.19
N VAL A 147 9.61 6.20 -1.52
CA VAL A 147 9.76 4.90 -0.85
C VAL A 147 9.17 5.05 0.54
N VAL A 148 7.95 4.56 0.76
CA VAL A 148 7.32 4.62 2.08
C VAL A 148 7.88 3.54 2.99
N LEU A 149 8.14 2.35 2.44
CA LEU A 149 8.89 1.30 3.13
C LEU A 149 10.08 0.86 2.27
N PRO A 150 11.27 0.70 2.88
CA PRO A 150 11.57 0.85 4.31
C PRO A 150 12.03 2.26 4.73
N TYR A 151 12.20 3.20 3.78
CA TYR A 151 12.99 4.41 4.01
C TYR A 151 12.22 5.69 4.32
N CYS A 152 10.92 5.74 4.04
CA CYS A 152 10.07 6.93 4.21
C CYS A 152 10.64 8.22 3.60
N ARG A 153 11.15 8.17 2.37
CA ARG A 153 11.79 9.31 1.69
C ARG A 153 11.50 9.37 0.19
N TYR A 154 11.86 10.50 -0.43
CA TYR A 154 11.83 10.63 -1.89
C TYR A 154 12.97 9.84 -2.56
N VAL A 155 12.63 9.25 -3.70
CA VAL A 155 13.58 8.66 -4.66
C VAL A 155 14.34 9.79 -5.34
N HIS A 156 15.65 9.64 -5.44
CA HIS A 156 16.54 10.63 -6.06
C HIS A 156 17.07 10.13 -7.42
N ASP A 157 17.44 8.86 -7.50
CA ASP A 157 17.90 8.18 -8.71
C ASP A 157 16.84 7.19 -9.22
N GLU A 158 16.67 7.08 -10.53
CA GLU A 158 15.76 6.10 -11.15
C GLU A 158 16.09 4.66 -10.68
N ILE A 159 15.05 3.90 -10.34
CA ILE A 159 15.11 2.44 -10.18
C ILE A 159 14.28 1.80 -11.29
N ARG A 160 14.93 0.98 -12.12
CA ARG A 160 14.27 0.21 -13.19
C ARG A 160 14.20 -1.26 -12.81
N LEU A 161 12.98 -1.76 -12.72
CA LEU A 161 12.66 -3.13 -12.35
C LEU A 161 12.20 -3.91 -13.57
N HIS A 162 12.90 -5.00 -13.90
CA HIS A 162 12.46 -5.95 -14.91
C HIS A 162 11.70 -7.09 -14.25
N ILE A 163 10.42 -7.27 -14.59
CA ILE A 163 9.51 -8.19 -13.91
C ILE A 163 9.08 -9.30 -14.88
N SER A 164 9.26 -10.56 -14.46
CA SER A 164 8.72 -11.71 -15.19
C SER A 164 8.31 -12.85 -14.26
N GLY A 165 7.16 -13.44 -14.59
CA GLY A 165 6.57 -14.53 -13.82
C GLY A 165 6.23 -14.12 -12.39
N GLY A 166 5.81 -12.87 -12.16
CA GLY A 166 5.48 -12.36 -10.82
C GLY A 166 6.63 -11.80 -10.00
N PHE A 167 7.88 -11.91 -10.47
CA PHE A 167 9.08 -11.52 -9.69
C PHE A 167 9.93 -10.51 -10.43
N ILE A 168 10.56 -9.62 -9.66
CA ILE A 168 11.66 -8.78 -10.09
C ILE A 168 12.87 -9.69 -10.39
N ARG A 169 13.33 -9.68 -11.64
CA ARG A 169 14.49 -10.45 -12.12
C ARG A 169 15.74 -9.60 -12.25
N LYS A 170 15.59 -8.29 -12.34
CA LYS A 170 16.68 -7.34 -12.45
C LYS A 170 16.27 -5.99 -11.89
N ILE A 171 17.20 -5.36 -11.19
CA ILE A 171 17.10 -4.02 -10.62
C ILE A 171 18.28 -3.23 -11.19
N ASP A 172 17.99 -2.21 -11.99
CA ASP A 172 18.99 -1.31 -12.58
C ASP A 172 18.81 0.11 -12.01
N GLY A 173 19.92 0.83 -11.84
CA GLY A 173 19.88 2.24 -11.43
C GLY A 173 21.09 2.69 -10.61
N GLY A 174 20.93 3.84 -9.96
CA GLY A 174 21.96 4.50 -9.13
C GLY A 174 21.95 4.03 -7.68
N LEU A 175 22.03 4.99 -6.75
CA LEU A 175 22.04 4.72 -5.31
C LEU A 175 20.76 4.02 -4.86
N ASP A 176 19.60 4.54 -5.27
CA ASP A 176 18.29 4.04 -4.85
C ASP A 176 18.07 2.58 -5.28
N ALA A 177 18.57 2.17 -6.45
CA ALA A 177 18.50 0.80 -6.93
C ALA A 177 19.33 -0.17 -6.08
N LYS A 178 20.54 0.26 -5.66
CA LYS A 178 21.40 -0.55 -4.77
C LYS A 178 20.77 -0.73 -3.39
N LEU A 179 20.19 0.35 -2.84
CA LEU A 179 19.49 0.29 -1.56
C LEU A 179 18.30 -0.68 -1.62
N MET A 180 17.53 -0.67 -2.71
CA MET A 180 16.46 -1.65 -2.92
C MET A 180 17.01 -3.08 -3.03
N SER A 181 18.03 -3.32 -3.85
CA SER A 181 18.64 -4.65 -3.99
C SER A 181 19.15 -5.19 -2.66
N ASP A 182 19.97 -4.42 -1.93
CA ASP A 182 20.54 -4.84 -0.65
C ASP A 182 19.43 -5.14 0.37
N TRP A 183 18.40 -4.29 0.45
CA TRP A 183 17.26 -4.52 1.34
C TRP A 183 16.50 -5.81 1.02
N LEU A 184 16.24 -6.09 -0.26
CA LEU A 184 15.51 -7.30 -0.65
C LEU A 184 16.37 -8.56 -0.48
N ASP A 185 17.67 -8.47 -0.74
CA ASP A 185 18.62 -9.57 -0.60
C ASP A 185 18.92 -9.92 0.86
N ASP A 186 19.10 -8.92 1.73
CA ASP A 186 19.32 -9.12 3.17
C ASP A 186 18.12 -9.75 3.88
N ASN A 187 16.93 -9.64 3.29
CA ASN A 187 15.71 -10.23 3.84
C ASN A 187 15.40 -11.64 3.31
N ARG A 188 16.28 -12.22 2.47
CA ARG A 188 16.16 -13.62 2.02
C ARG A 188 16.45 -14.60 3.17
N GLN A 189 15.70 -15.69 3.21
CA GLN A 189 15.90 -16.79 4.17
C GLN A 189 16.80 -17.91 3.62
N SER A 190 16.95 -17.99 2.30
CA SER A 190 17.88 -18.88 1.59
C SER A 190 18.30 -18.24 0.26
N LEU A 191 19.24 -18.86 -0.45
CA LEU A 191 19.70 -18.33 -1.75
C LEU A 191 18.58 -18.30 -2.81
N GLU A 192 17.64 -19.23 -2.72
CA GLU A 192 16.51 -19.41 -3.62
C GLU A 192 15.27 -18.59 -3.22
N ASP A 193 15.27 -17.99 -2.02
CA ASP A 193 14.17 -17.17 -1.54
C ASP A 193 14.06 -15.89 -2.38
N MET A 194 12.97 -15.80 -3.14
CA MET A 194 12.64 -14.65 -3.97
C MET A 194 11.37 -13.95 -3.47
N ASP A 195 10.85 -14.27 -2.29
CA ASP A 195 9.58 -13.72 -1.81
C ASP A 195 9.62 -12.19 -1.75
N GLY A 196 10.74 -11.60 -1.30
CA GLY A 196 10.92 -10.14 -1.24
C GLY A 196 10.88 -9.46 -2.62
N HIS A 197 11.23 -10.20 -3.65
CA HIS A 197 11.27 -9.76 -5.05
C HIS A 197 9.94 -9.98 -5.78
N ALA A 198 8.99 -10.68 -5.18
CA ALA A 198 7.67 -10.88 -5.77
C ALA A 198 6.87 -9.58 -5.77
N VAL A 199 6.15 -9.30 -6.85
CA VAL A 199 5.15 -8.22 -6.85
C VAL A 199 4.07 -8.56 -5.82
N SER A 200 3.77 -7.59 -4.96
CA SER A 200 2.80 -7.71 -3.88
C SER A 200 1.57 -6.86 -4.20
N HIS A 201 1.05 -6.10 -3.24
CA HIS A 201 -0.14 -5.30 -3.44
C HIS A 201 0.12 -4.15 -4.40
N LEU A 202 -0.90 -3.84 -5.18
CA LEU A 202 -0.89 -2.76 -6.15
C LEU A 202 -2.26 -2.11 -6.26
N GLY A 203 -2.28 -0.81 -6.54
CA GLY A 203 -3.50 -0.03 -6.52
C GLY A 203 -3.27 1.46 -6.69
N TRP A 204 -4.17 2.28 -6.17
CA TRP A 204 -4.06 3.73 -6.27
C TRP A 204 -4.72 4.45 -5.09
N GLY A 205 -4.22 5.67 -4.85
CA GLY A 205 -4.71 6.62 -3.87
C GLY A 205 -5.90 7.43 -4.40
N LEU A 206 -6.79 7.78 -3.48
CA LEU A 206 -8.01 8.56 -3.70
C LEU A 206 -8.17 9.71 -2.71
N ASN A 207 -7.34 9.82 -1.67
CA ASN A 207 -7.53 10.84 -0.64
C ASN A 207 -7.09 12.22 -1.16
N PRO A 208 -8.01 13.19 -1.36
CA PRO A 208 -7.63 14.51 -1.82
C PRO A 208 -6.94 15.34 -0.72
N GLN A 209 -6.99 14.91 0.55
CA GLN A 209 -6.28 15.56 1.66
C GLN A 209 -4.80 15.16 1.75
N ALA A 210 -4.46 13.97 1.25
CA ALA A 210 -3.08 13.52 1.18
C ALA A 210 -2.32 14.32 0.13
N ARG A 211 -1.09 14.71 0.47
CA ARG A 211 -0.25 15.60 -0.33
C ARG A 211 1.05 14.87 -0.62
N TRP A 212 1.45 14.84 -1.89
CA TRP A 212 2.71 14.24 -2.29
C TRP A 212 3.93 14.97 -1.68
N TYR A 213 3.89 16.30 -1.63
CA TYR A 213 4.99 17.14 -1.16
C TYR A 213 5.13 17.20 0.38
N ASP A 214 4.36 16.40 1.11
CA ASP A 214 4.23 16.52 2.57
C ASP A 214 5.52 16.16 3.32
N ILE A 215 6.26 15.16 2.83
CA ILE A 215 7.59 14.81 3.35
C ILE A 215 8.56 15.99 3.16
N ALA A 216 8.46 16.75 2.08
CA ALA A 216 9.32 17.92 1.86
C ALA A 216 9.03 19.07 2.84
N LEU A 217 7.81 19.17 3.36
CA LEU A 217 7.43 20.18 4.37
C LEU A 217 7.81 19.77 5.79
N HIS A 218 7.76 18.47 6.09
CA HIS A 218 7.81 17.95 7.46
C HIS A 218 9.01 17.05 7.76
N GLY A 219 9.88 16.82 6.77
CA GLY A 219 11.04 15.94 6.88
C GLY A 219 10.70 14.48 6.60
N ASP A 220 11.75 13.67 6.43
CA ASP A 220 11.72 12.21 6.21
C ASP A 220 12.17 11.43 7.46
N GLU A 221 11.97 12.02 8.64
CA GLU A 221 12.35 11.41 9.91
C GLU A 221 11.60 10.09 10.12
N PRO A 222 12.29 8.98 10.46
CA PRO A 222 11.64 7.67 10.67
C PRO A 222 10.59 7.64 11.79
N ALA A 223 10.55 8.67 12.65
CA ALA A 223 9.55 8.83 13.68
C ALA A 223 8.18 9.28 13.14
N ARG A 224 8.12 9.86 11.94
CA ARG A 224 6.88 10.21 11.24
C ARG A 224 6.52 9.10 10.26
N HIS A 225 5.26 8.71 10.24
CA HIS A 225 4.78 7.56 9.47
C HIS A 225 4.32 7.94 8.06
N HIS A 226 3.89 9.19 7.86
CA HIS A 226 3.44 9.75 6.59
C HIS A 226 2.41 8.84 5.88
N ALA A 227 1.34 8.42 6.57
CA ALA A 227 0.32 7.54 5.98
C ALA A 227 -0.21 8.05 4.64
N GLY A 228 -0.39 9.38 4.54
CA GLY A 228 -0.86 10.05 3.35
C GLY A 228 0.00 9.79 2.10
N ALA A 229 1.29 9.46 2.24
CA ALA A 229 2.15 9.17 1.10
C ALA A 229 1.61 8.01 0.25
N ARG A 230 1.00 6.99 0.88
CA ARG A 230 0.37 5.87 0.15
C ARG A 230 -0.94 6.24 -0.54
N ALA A 231 -1.62 7.29 -0.08
CA ALA A 231 -3.03 7.54 -0.39
C ALA A 231 -3.29 8.82 -1.20
N PHE A 232 -2.26 9.59 -1.59
CA PHE A 232 -2.48 10.81 -2.37
C PHE A 232 -3.18 10.49 -3.70
N ALA A 233 -4.21 11.28 -3.99
CA ALA A 233 -5.13 11.03 -5.09
C ALA A 233 -4.39 10.92 -6.43
N GLY A 234 -4.62 9.82 -7.15
CA GLY A 234 -4.08 9.58 -8.48
C GLY A 234 -2.66 8.98 -8.52
N ASN A 235 -2.06 8.62 -7.39
CA ASN A 235 -0.83 7.81 -7.42
C ASN A 235 -1.08 6.42 -8.04
N PHE A 236 -0.02 5.73 -8.43
CA PHE A 236 -0.02 4.27 -8.56
C PHE A 236 0.80 3.69 -7.41
N LEU A 237 0.19 2.95 -6.50
CA LEU A 237 0.89 2.28 -5.42
C LEU A 237 1.40 0.92 -5.91
N PHE A 238 2.73 0.76 -5.95
CA PHE A 238 3.41 -0.49 -6.24
C PHE A 238 4.04 -1.05 -4.97
N SER A 239 4.04 -2.38 -4.81
CA SER A 239 4.66 -3.04 -3.67
C SER A 239 5.32 -4.37 -4.02
N THR A 240 6.26 -4.81 -3.18
CA THR A 240 6.92 -6.12 -3.26
C THR A 240 6.84 -6.87 -1.93
N GLY A 241 7.05 -8.19 -1.96
CA GLY A 241 7.20 -8.99 -0.75
C GLY A 241 5.93 -9.72 -0.31
N PRO A 242 5.47 -9.52 0.94
CA PRO A 242 4.47 -10.38 1.57
C PRO A 242 3.08 -10.22 0.96
N ASN A 243 2.30 -11.31 0.85
CA ASN A 243 0.92 -11.29 0.35
C ASN A 243 -0.09 -12.01 1.25
N THR A 244 0.30 -12.41 2.46
CA THR A 244 -0.59 -13.11 3.41
C THR A 244 -1.84 -12.31 3.78
N GLN A 245 -1.81 -10.97 3.70
CA GLN A 245 -3.00 -10.14 3.94
C GLN A 245 -4.09 -10.36 2.89
N GLY A 246 -3.72 -10.69 1.65
CA GLY A 246 -4.65 -11.07 0.58
C GLY A 246 -5.03 -12.55 0.59
N GLY A 247 -4.44 -13.35 1.49
CA GLY A 247 -4.65 -14.82 1.54
C GLY A 247 -3.59 -15.65 0.82
N GLY A 248 -2.52 -15.02 0.31
CA GLY A 248 -1.37 -15.74 -0.23
C GLY A 248 -0.45 -16.32 0.86
N THR A 249 0.67 -16.91 0.45
CA THR A 249 1.57 -17.66 1.34
C THR A 249 2.87 -16.94 1.70
N ARG A 250 3.23 -15.86 1.01
CA ARG A 250 4.52 -15.16 1.21
C ARG A 250 4.51 -14.33 2.48
N ALA A 251 5.41 -14.68 3.40
CA ALA A 251 5.55 -14.06 4.73
C ALA A 251 6.97 -13.50 4.95
N THR A 252 7.51 -12.83 3.94
CA THR A 252 8.83 -12.17 3.98
C THR A 252 8.79 -10.80 4.65
N LYS A 253 9.96 -10.35 5.10
CA LYS A 253 10.20 -8.97 5.58
C LYS A 253 10.75 -8.04 4.50
N GLY A 254 11.18 -8.57 3.35
CA GLY A 254 11.63 -7.81 2.19
C GLY A 254 10.46 -7.10 1.51
N HIS A 255 9.94 -6.07 2.16
CA HIS A 255 8.75 -5.33 1.75
C HIS A 255 9.17 -3.94 1.30
N TYR A 256 8.78 -3.58 0.08
CA TYR A 256 8.93 -2.25 -0.49
C TYR A 256 7.54 -1.67 -0.81
N ASP A 257 7.26 -0.43 -0.45
CA ASP A 257 6.00 0.27 -0.74
C ASP A 257 6.31 1.58 -1.45
N VAL A 258 5.83 1.74 -2.69
CA VAL A 258 6.19 2.85 -3.56
C VAL A 258 4.97 3.46 -4.23
N PRO A 259 4.38 4.51 -3.67
CA PRO A 259 3.46 5.37 -4.40
C PRO A 259 4.19 6.16 -5.48
N MET A 260 3.91 5.81 -6.72
CA MET A 260 4.47 6.38 -7.93
C MET A 260 3.58 7.48 -8.50
N ARG A 261 4.20 8.52 -9.06
CA ARG A 261 3.52 9.64 -9.70
C ARG A 261 3.38 9.45 -11.19
N ASP A 262 2.49 10.26 -11.76
CA ASP A 262 2.38 10.49 -13.21
C ASP A 262 2.16 9.21 -14.04
N CYS A 263 1.66 8.15 -13.38
CA CYS A 263 1.28 6.89 -13.99
C CYS A 263 -0.14 6.95 -14.56
N THR A 264 -0.39 6.19 -15.61
CA THR A 264 -1.71 5.88 -16.13
C THR A 264 -2.06 4.44 -15.74
N VAL A 265 -3.18 4.24 -15.06
CA VAL A 265 -3.69 2.93 -14.64
C VAL A 265 -4.95 2.60 -15.43
N MET A 266 -4.96 1.42 -16.04
CA MET A 266 -6.06 0.89 -16.85
C MET A 266 -6.57 -0.42 -16.26
N LEU A 267 -7.89 -0.59 -16.19
CA LEU A 267 -8.57 -1.84 -15.84
C LEU A 267 -9.29 -2.37 -17.08
N ASP A 268 -8.88 -3.54 -17.59
CA ASP A 268 -9.44 -4.13 -18.82
C ASP A 268 -9.47 -3.17 -20.04
N GLY A 269 -8.52 -2.22 -20.08
CA GLY A 269 -8.42 -1.18 -21.12
C GLY A 269 -9.07 0.16 -20.74
N ASP A 270 -9.94 0.19 -19.73
CA ASP A 270 -10.55 1.44 -19.24
C ASP A 270 -9.56 2.21 -18.35
N VAL A 271 -9.25 3.45 -18.74
CA VAL A 271 -8.39 4.35 -17.95
C VAL A 271 -9.13 4.82 -16.69
N VAL A 272 -8.54 4.57 -15.51
CA VAL A 272 -9.07 5.02 -14.21
C VAL A 272 -8.22 6.11 -13.56
N VAL A 273 -6.91 6.08 -13.83
CA VAL A 273 -5.94 7.14 -13.53
C VAL A 273 -5.24 7.46 -14.83
N GLU A 274 -5.16 8.74 -15.21
CA GLU A 274 -4.41 9.23 -16.37
C GLU A 274 -3.32 10.18 -15.90
N ARG A 275 -2.05 9.82 -16.13
CA ARG A 275 -0.89 10.68 -15.80
C ARG A 275 -0.98 11.29 -14.40
N GLY A 276 -1.26 10.45 -13.41
CA GLY A 276 -1.37 10.86 -12.01
C GLY A 276 -2.70 11.50 -11.62
N ARG A 277 -3.71 11.51 -12.50
CA ARG A 277 -5.02 12.14 -12.24
C ARG A 277 -6.15 11.13 -12.32
N LEU A 278 -7.02 11.11 -11.32
CA LEU A 278 -8.27 10.33 -11.39
C LEU A 278 -9.17 10.89 -12.51
N VAL A 279 -9.63 10.03 -13.41
CA VAL A 279 -10.50 10.43 -14.54
C VAL A 279 -11.95 9.98 -14.39
N ASP A 280 -12.20 8.97 -13.55
CA ASP A 280 -13.56 8.58 -13.17
C ASP A 280 -14.12 9.57 -12.16
N ARG A 281 -15.19 10.27 -12.55
CA ARG A 281 -15.84 11.29 -11.71
C ARG A 281 -16.34 10.76 -10.37
N ALA A 282 -16.72 9.48 -10.29
CA ALA A 282 -17.16 8.88 -9.04
C ALA A 282 -16.01 8.66 -8.04
N MET A 283 -14.76 8.64 -8.52
CA MET A 283 -13.55 8.51 -7.69
C MET A 283 -12.98 9.86 -7.21
N ILE A 284 -13.40 10.98 -7.82
CA ILE A 284 -12.83 12.31 -7.53
C ILE A 284 -13.46 12.89 -6.27
N GLY A 285 -12.74 12.80 -5.15
CA GLY A 285 -13.09 13.46 -3.89
C GLY A 285 -12.77 14.96 -3.90
N ARG A 286 -13.50 15.75 -3.10
CA ARG A 286 -13.18 17.16 -2.87
C ARG A 286 -12.34 17.32 -1.60
N ARG A 287 -11.30 18.15 -1.70
CA ARG A 287 -10.56 18.60 -0.52
C ARG A 287 -11.45 19.48 0.34
N VAL A 288 -11.33 19.33 1.65
CA VAL A 288 -11.93 20.22 2.65
C VAL A 288 -10.80 21.05 3.26
N GLU A 289 -10.99 22.36 3.31
CA GLU A 289 -10.06 23.27 3.99
C GLU A 289 -10.10 23.01 5.50
N ARG A 290 -8.91 22.89 6.10
CA ARG A 290 -8.68 22.60 7.51
C ARG A 290 -7.50 23.43 7.96
#